data_AF-A0A933HFH4-F1
#
_entry.id   AF-A0A933HFH4-F1
#
_cell.length_a   1.000
_cell.length_b   1.000
_cell.length_c   1.000
_cell.angle_alpha   90.00
_cell.angle_beta   90.00
_cell.angle_gamma   90.00
#
_symmetry.space_group_name_H-M   'P 1'
#
loop_
_entity.id
_entity.type
_entity.pdbx_description
1 polymer ?
#
loop_
_entity_poly.entity_id
_entity_poly.type
_entity_poly.pdbx_seq_one_letter_code
_entity_poly.pdbx_strand_id
1 'polypeptide(L)'
;MRDPHEKEAILELSFYRDWVAKREKAIERDKKKATFFITISREFGCEGFELAEKLVEKINAKGGAQWTLFTRRMIEEACATETMEAKDVHEISEKRWSFKDWFVDALVPKYLQSHSSVVFQRMRNMILNLVDKGNCIILGAGSQILTQNLDPKKFHGIHIRIVASFNWRLQRTEELFKVSRGEAENLLRSRQDARDKFIADFTGLGAGDQSLYHVIFNNARNNPDTMADLIFEYMRLNGMLE
;
A
#
# COMPACT_ATOMS: atom_id res chain seq x y z
N MET A 1 8.24 19.53 3.64
CA MET A 1 9.11 18.54 4.32
C MET A 1 8.72 17.14 3.88
N ARG A 2 9.70 16.24 3.64
CA ARG A 2 9.44 14.82 3.33
C ARG A 2 9.05 14.09 4.61
N ASP A 3 8.08 13.18 4.53
CA ASP A 3 7.75 12.30 5.65
C ASP A 3 9.00 11.49 6.03
N PRO A 4 9.43 11.48 7.31
CA PRO A 4 10.53 10.63 7.73
C PRO A 4 10.29 9.16 7.40
N HIS A 5 9.02 8.72 7.33
CA HIS A 5 8.63 7.39 6.86
C HIS A 5 8.46 7.30 5.33
N GLU A 6 8.54 8.41 4.58
CA GLU A 6 8.70 8.40 3.11
C GLU A 6 10.18 8.19 2.70
N LYS A 7 11.14 8.20 3.63
CA LYS A 7 12.57 8.03 3.32
C LYS A 7 13.00 6.59 3.04
N GLU A 8 12.18 5.58 3.24
CA GLU A 8 12.70 4.21 3.30
C GLU A 8 12.33 3.29 2.13
N ALA A 9 13.41 2.67 1.66
CA ALA A 9 13.64 1.71 0.60
C ALA A 9 13.04 2.05 -0.77
N ILE A 10 13.94 2.49 -1.65
CA ILE A 10 13.70 2.52 -3.08
C ILE A 10 13.57 1.08 -3.56
N LEU A 11 12.55 0.76 -4.36
CA LEU A 11 12.49 -0.57 -4.97
C LEU A 11 13.49 -0.61 -6.13
N GLU A 12 14.69 -1.13 -5.87
CA GLU A 12 15.60 -1.41 -6.97
C GLU A 12 14.97 -2.43 -7.92
N LEU A 13 15.01 -2.16 -9.23
CA LEU A 13 14.49 -3.08 -10.23
C LEU A 13 15.17 -4.45 -10.16
N SER A 14 16.43 -4.52 -9.76
CA SER A 14 17.16 -5.75 -9.45
C SER A 14 16.47 -6.55 -8.35
N PHE A 15 16.20 -5.91 -7.21
CA PHE A 15 15.49 -6.52 -6.09
C PHE A 15 14.11 -7.04 -6.50
N TYR A 16 13.33 -6.24 -7.24
CA TYR A 16 12.02 -6.67 -7.72
C TYR A 16 12.11 -7.88 -8.65
N ARG A 17 13.03 -7.86 -9.63
CA ARG A 17 13.24 -8.99 -10.56
C ARG A 17 13.68 -10.25 -9.83
N ASP A 18 14.59 -10.12 -8.87
CA ASP A 18 15.05 -11.24 -8.04
C ASP A 18 13.93 -11.81 -7.18
N TRP A 19 13.11 -10.94 -6.59
CA TRP A 19 11.94 -11.35 -5.82
C TRP A 19 10.93 -12.10 -6.70
N VAL A 20 10.60 -11.57 -7.88
CA VAL A 20 9.72 -12.23 -8.85
C VAL A 20 10.26 -13.60 -9.24
N ALA A 21 11.55 -13.69 -9.61
CA ALA A 21 12.16 -14.96 -10.01
C ALA A 21 12.15 -16.00 -8.88
N LYS A 22 12.39 -15.59 -7.63
CA LYS A 22 12.29 -16.47 -6.45
C LYS A 22 10.85 -16.94 -6.22
N ARG A 23 9.87 -16.03 -6.34
CA ARG A 23 8.45 -16.36 -6.18
C ARG A 23 7.94 -17.29 -7.28
N GLU A 24 8.33 -17.07 -8.53
CA GLU A 24 7.95 -17.93 -9.66
C GLU A 24 8.43 -19.36 -9.47
N LYS A 25 9.70 -19.55 -9.09
CA LYS A 25 10.24 -20.88 -8.77
C LYS A 25 9.50 -21.55 -7.60
N ALA A 26 9.14 -20.79 -6.55
CA ALA A 26 8.36 -21.32 -5.45
C ALA A 26 6.94 -21.72 -5.88
N ILE A 27 6.26 -20.89 -6.67
CA ILE A 27 4.90 -21.16 -7.16
C ILE A 27 4.86 -22.40 -8.07
N GLU A 28 5.87 -22.57 -8.93
CA GLU A 28 6.02 -23.77 -9.77
C GLU A 28 6.20 -25.02 -8.92
N ARG A 29 7.09 -24.97 -7.91
CA ARG A 29 7.32 -26.07 -6.97
C ARG A 29 6.05 -26.45 -6.21
N ASP A 30 5.31 -25.45 -5.75
CA ASP A 30 4.13 -25.63 -4.90
C ASP A 30 2.85 -25.85 -5.73
N LYS A 31 2.97 -26.01 -7.06
CA LYS A 31 1.89 -26.31 -8.04
C LYS A 31 0.70 -25.34 -7.97
N LYS A 32 0.96 -24.03 -7.93
CA LYS A 32 -0.07 -22.97 -7.93
C LYS A 32 -1.18 -23.21 -6.88
N LYS A 33 -0.79 -23.29 -5.60
CA LYS A 33 -1.71 -23.03 -4.49
C LYS A 33 -2.22 -21.59 -4.53
N ALA A 34 -3.28 -21.31 -3.78
CA ALA A 34 -3.77 -19.96 -3.57
C ALA A 34 -2.68 -19.05 -2.97
N THR A 35 -2.73 -17.75 -3.28
CA THR A 35 -1.75 -16.77 -2.80
C THR A 35 -2.28 -15.97 -1.62
N PHE A 36 -1.37 -15.66 -0.71
CA PHE A 36 -1.66 -14.89 0.50
C PHE A 36 -1.04 -13.49 0.38
N PHE A 37 -1.77 -12.46 0.81
CA PHE A 37 -1.25 -11.10 0.84
C PHE A 37 -1.94 -10.26 1.92
N ILE A 38 -1.31 -9.15 2.28
CA ILE A 38 -1.86 -8.19 3.24
C ILE A 38 -1.82 -6.80 2.63
N THR A 39 -2.88 -6.01 2.80
CA THR A 39 -2.88 -4.60 2.44
C THR A 39 -3.08 -3.75 3.68
N ILE A 40 -2.25 -2.72 3.86
CA ILE A 40 -2.33 -1.80 5.00
C ILE A 40 -2.67 -0.40 4.48
N SER A 41 -3.88 0.06 4.79
CA SER A 41 -4.32 1.45 4.62
C SER A 41 -4.15 2.21 5.93
N ARG A 42 -3.86 3.52 5.86
CA ARG A 42 -3.72 4.34 7.08
C ARG A 42 -4.01 5.81 6.85
N GLU A 43 -4.51 6.46 7.89
CA GLU A 43 -4.52 7.92 7.98
C GLU A 43 -3.10 8.49 8.08
N PHE A 44 -2.89 9.71 7.62
CA PHE A 44 -1.62 10.42 7.80
C PHE A 44 -1.41 10.72 9.29
N GLY A 45 -0.17 10.53 9.76
CA GLY A 45 0.19 10.60 11.19
C GLY A 45 -0.02 9.29 11.97
N CYS A 46 -0.55 8.23 11.36
CA CYS A 46 -0.55 6.87 11.94
C CYS A 46 0.71 6.09 11.55
N GLU A 47 1.10 5.15 12.41
CA GLU A 47 2.34 4.35 12.37
C GLU A 47 2.19 3.11 11.47
N GLY A 48 1.70 3.33 10.25
CA GLY A 48 1.44 2.23 9.31
C GLY A 48 2.69 1.61 8.71
N PHE A 49 3.80 2.35 8.66
CA PHE A 49 5.07 1.81 8.19
C PHE A 49 5.72 0.92 9.25
N GLU A 50 5.80 1.43 10.48
CA GLU A 50 6.32 0.69 11.63
C GLU A 50 5.55 -0.60 11.89
N LEU A 51 4.22 -0.57 11.70
CA LEU A 51 3.41 -1.79 11.74
C LEU A 51 3.83 -2.79 10.65
N ALA A 52 3.96 -2.32 9.42
CA ALA A 52 4.25 -3.18 8.28
C ALA A 52 5.63 -3.83 8.37
N GLU A 53 6.65 -3.08 8.85
CA GLU A 53 7.99 -3.59 9.12
C GLU A 53 7.98 -4.65 10.22
N LYS A 54 7.40 -4.32 11.38
CA LYS A 54 7.30 -5.28 12.49
C LYS A 54 6.56 -6.54 12.10
N LEU A 55 5.51 -6.41 11.28
CA LEU A 55 4.75 -7.55 10.80
C LEU A 55 5.58 -8.44 9.85
N VAL A 56 6.30 -7.85 8.88
CA VAL A 56 7.13 -8.64 7.96
C VAL A 56 8.28 -9.34 8.70
N GLU A 57 8.92 -8.65 9.65
CA GLU A 57 9.95 -9.24 10.51
C GLU A 57 9.39 -10.40 11.33
N LYS A 58 8.22 -10.22 11.95
CA LYS A 58 7.57 -11.24 12.78
C LYS A 58 7.17 -12.48 11.99
N ILE A 59 6.61 -12.30 10.78
CA ILE A 59 6.28 -13.41 9.90
C ILE A 59 7.56 -14.16 9.49
N ASN A 60 8.59 -13.44 9.04
CA ASN A 60 9.81 -14.06 8.54
C ASN A 60 10.63 -14.73 9.66
N ALA A 61 10.56 -14.23 10.90
CA ALA A 61 11.22 -14.81 12.06
C ALA A 61 10.68 -16.19 12.45
N LYS A 62 9.42 -16.52 12.10
CA LYS A 62 8.84 -17.84 12.35
C LYS A 62 9.38 -18.94 11.44
N GLY A 63 10.05 -18.56 10.35
CA GLY A 63 10.47 -19.48 9.30
C GLY A 63 9.35 -19.75 8.29
N GLY A 64 9.62 -20.62 7.32
CA GLY A 64 8.69 -20.90 6.22
C GLY A 64 8.85 -19.95 5.04
N ALA A 65 7.74 -19.54 4.45
CA ALA A 65 7.76 -18.73 3.24
C ALA A 65 8.15 -17.28 3.55
N GLN A 66 9.07 -16.71 2.75
CA GLN A 66 9.53 -15.33 2.94
C GLN A 66 8.48 -14.33 2.46
N TRP A 67 8.14 -13.37 3.33
CA TRP A 67 7.27 -12.24 3.06
C TRP A 67 8.05 -10.96 2.77
N THR A 68 7.48 -10.07 1.98
CA THR A 68 8.13 -8.81 1.57
C THR A 68 7.17 -7.63 1.65
N LEU A 69 7.66 -6.52 2.21
CA LEU A 69 6.94 -5.25 2.29
C LEU A 69 7.12 -4.44 1.01
N PHE A 70 6.02 -3.96 0.44
CA PHE A 70 5.98 -3.03 -0.68
C PHE A 70 5.23 -1.76 -0.28
N THR A 71 5.92 -0.62 -0.27
CA THR A 71 5.30 0.68 0.00
C THR A 71 4.74 1.30 -1.28
N ARG A 72 3.87 2.31 -1.15
CA ARG A 72 3.42 3.11 -2.31
C ARG A 72 4.60 3.62 -3.15
N ARG A 73 5.65 4.12 -2.49
CA ARG A 73 6.84 4.66 -3.14
C ARG A 73 7.58 3.61 -3.95
N MET A 74 7.78 2.42 -3.38
CA MET A 74 8.36 1.27 -4.07
C MET A 74 7.58 0.91 -5.34
N ILE A 75 6.24 0.95 -5.26
CA ILE A 75 5.36 0.67 -6.41
C ILE A 75 5.52 1.76 -7.48
N GLU A 76 5.55 3.03 -7.10
CA GLU A 76 5.75 4.17 -8.01
C GLU A 76 7.09 4.06 -8.75
N GLU A 77 8.17 3.75 -8.02
CA GLU A 77 9.50 3.57 -8.59
C GLU A 77 9.57 2.36 -9.53
N ALA A 78 8.89 1.26 -9.21
CA ALA A 78 8.77 0.10 -10.08
C ALA A 78 7.99 0.39 -11.38
N CYS A 79 7.21 1.47 -11.40
CA CYS A 79 6.45 1.90 -12.58
C CYS A 79 7.23 2.88 -13.48
N ALA A 80 8.40 3.34 -13.04
CA ALA A 80 9.28 4.20 -13.82
C ALA A 80 9.78 3.48 -15.08
N THR A 81 10.04 4.24 -16.14
CA THR A 81 10.56 3.75 -17.43
C THR A 81 11.65 4.68 -17.95
N GLU A 82 12.35 4.26 -19.01
CA GLU A 82 13.36 5.09 -19.69
C GLU A 82 12.85 6.49 -20.09
N THR A 83 11.54 6.62 -20.33
CA THR A 83 10.88 7.87 -20.72
C THR A 83 10.11 8.56 -19.59
N MET A 84 10.08 8.00 -18.38
CA MET A 84 9.31 8.56 -17.25
C MET A 84 9.98 8.18 -15.93
N GLU A 85 10.60 9.16 -15.25
CA GLU A 85 11.32 8.91 -14.01
C GLU A 85 10.36 8.63 -12.85
N ALA A 86 10.85 7.99 -11.78
CA ALA A 86 10.06 7.74 -10.58
C ALA A 86 9.49 9.02 -9.95
N LYS A 87 10.22 10.13 -10.06
CA LYS A 87 9.76 11.44 -9.60
C LYS A 87 8.56 11.93 -10.42
N ASP A 88 8.56 11.72 -11.73
CA ASP A 88 7.44 12.07 -12.60
C ASP A 88 6.22 11.21 -12.25
N VAL A 89 6.41 9.90 -12.03
CA VAL A 89 5.35 8.99 -11.57
C VAL A 89 4.74 9.49 -10.27
N HIS A 90 5.57 9.85 -9.29
CA HIS A 90 5.13 10.38 -8.02
C HIS A 90 4.36 11.69 -8.18
N GLU A 91 4.91 12.66 -8.92
CA GLU A 91 4.26 13.96 -9.18
C GLU A 91 2.93 13.81 -9.94
N ILE A 92 2.85 12.89 -10.90
CA ILE A 92 1.62 12.59 -11.64
C ILE A 92 0.59 11.94 -10.70
N SER A 93 1.01 11.01 -9.85
CA SER A 93 0.13 10.34 -8.89
C SER A 93 -0.42 11.31 -7.82
N GLU A 94 0.33 12.35 -7.46
CA GLU A 94 -0.11 13.39 -6.50
C GLU A 94 -0.99 14.47 -7.14
N LYS A 95 -0.99 14.61 -8.48
CA LYS A 95 -1.82 15.58 -9.19
C LYS A 95 -3.29 15.14 -9.20
N ARG A 96 -4.20 16.13 -9.20
CA ARG A 96 -5.65 15.92 -9.31
C ARG A 96 -5.97 15.24 -10.63
N TRP A 97 -6.70 14.13 -10.58
CA TRP A 97 -7.23 13.49 -11.78
C TRP A 97 -8.72 13.22 -11.61
N SER A 98 -9.57 13.92 -12.34
CA SER A 98 -11.02 13.79 -12.15
C SER A 98 -11.51 12.45 -12.67
N PHE A 99 -12.51 11.86 -12.02
CA PHE A 99 -13.26 10.72 -12.55
C PHE A 99 -13.77 10.92 -13.99
N LYS A 100 -14.02 12.18 -14.39
CA LYS A 100 -14.35 12.55 -15.78
C LYS A 100 -13.19 12.30 -16.74
N ASP A 101 -11.96 12.57 -16.30
CA ASP A 101 -10.76 12.35 -17.09
C ASP A 101 -10.49 10.84 -17.25
N TRP A 102 -10.79 10.03 -16.22
CA TRP A 102 -10.79 8.56 -16.33
C TRP A 102 -11.82 8.05 -17.34
N PHE A 103 -13.05 8.57 -17.32
CA PHE A 103 -14.11 8.21 -18.27
C PHE A 103 -13.71 8.53 -19.71
N VAL A 104 -13.11 9.70 -19.94
CA VAL A 104 -12.59 10.11 -21.25
C VAL A 104 -11.43 9.21 -21.68
N ASP A 105 -10.50 8.92 -20.77
CA ASP A 105 -9.34 8.05 -21.04
C ASP A 105 -9.73 6.59 -21.32
N ALA A 106 -10.82 6.10 -20.73
CA ALA A 106 -11.36 4.77 -20.99
C ALA A 106 -11.96 4.63 -22.41
N LEU A 107 -12.34 5.75 -23.03
CA LEU A 107 -12.98 5.79 -24.36
C LEU A 107 -11.99 6.06 -25.50
N VAL A 108 -10.76 6.47 -25.20
CA VAL A 108 -9.73 6.74 -26.21
C VAL A 108 -8.69 5.62 -26.29
N PRO A 109 -8.09 5.38 -27.48
CA PRO A 109 -6.96 4.48 -27.64
C PRO A 109 -5.82 4.74 -26.64
N LYS A 110 -5.09 3.70 -26.22
CA LYS A 110 -4.01 3.80 -25.20
C LYS A 110 -2.98 4.90 -25.45
N TYR A 111 -2.68 5.23 -26.71
CA TYR A 111 -1.72 6.28 -27.06
C TYR A 111 -2.27 7.72 -26.88
N LEU A 112 -3.57 7.88 -26.66
CA LEU A 112 -4.25 9.16 -26.38
C LEU A 112 -4.65 9.31 -24.91
N GLN A 113 -4.38 8.30 -24.07
CA GLN A 113 -4.68 8.37 -22.64
C GLN A 113 -3.77 9.38 -21.94
N SER A 114 -4.31 10.06 -20.93
CA SER A 114 -3.50 10.95 -20.11
C SER A 114 -2.35 10.21 -19.42
N HIS A 115 -1.26 10.94 -19.13
CA HIS A 115 -0.11 10.41 -18.39
C HIS A 115 -0.54 9.85 -17.02
N SER A 116 -1.55 10.45 -16.39
CA SER A 116 -2.16 9.95 -15.16
C SER A 116 -2.76 8.56 -15.35
N SER A 117 -3.58 8.33 -16.39
CA SER A 117 -4.15 7.00 -16.67
C SER A 117 -3.10 5.93 -16.90
N VAL A 118 -2.01 6.27 -17.62
CA VAL A 118 -0.90 5.34 -17.85
C VAL A 118 -0.20 4.98 -16.54
N VAL A 119 0.10 5.97 -15.68
CA VAL A 119 0.69 5.76 -14.36
C VAL A 119 -0.21 4.89 -13.49
N PHE A 120 -1.50 5.22 -13.41
CA PHE A 120 -2.47 4.46 -12.61
C PHE A 120 -2.63 3.03 -13.11
N GLN A 121 -2.69 2.79 -14.42
CA GLN A 121 -2.72 1.44 -14.97
C GLN A 121 -1.45 0.64 -14.63
N ARG A 122 -0.27 1.28 -14.69
CA ARG A 122 0.99 0.64 -14.30
C ARG A 122 1.00 0.28 -12.81
N MET A 123 0.60 1.21 -11.94
CA MET A 123 0.50 0.96 -10.49
C MET A 123 -0.49 -0.16 -10.19
N ARG A 124 -1.65 -0.17 -10.83
CA ARG A 124 -2.65 -1.25 -10.71
C ARG A 124 -2.05 -2.59 -11.13
N ASN A 125 -1.42 -2.66 -12.30
CA ASN A 125 -0.81 -3.89 -12.80
C ASN A 125 0.31 -4.38 -11.88
N MET A 126 1.12 -3.46 -11.34
CA MET A 126 2.15 -3.77 -10.35
C MET A 126 1.54 -4.40 -9.09
N ILE A 127 0.53 -3.76 -8.50
CA ILE A 127 -0.16 -4.28 -7.31
C ILE A 127 -0.76 -5.67 -7.57
N LEU A 128 -1.44 -5.86 -8.70
CA LEU A 128 -2.01 -7.16 -9.06
C LEU A 128 -0.95 -8.24 -9.28
N ASN A 129 0.21 -7.89 -9.85
CA ASN A 129 1.33 -8.80 -10.00
C ASN A 129 1.91 -9.22 -8.64
N LEU A 130 2.12 -8.26 -7.73
CA LEU A 130 2.57 -8.54 -6.36
C LEU A 130 1.64 -9.54 -5.65
N VAL A 131 0.33 -9.36 -5.79
CA VAL A 131 -0.69 -10.25 -5.19
C VAL A 131 -0.75 -11.62 -5.87
N ASP A 132 -0.58 -11.69 -7.19
CA ASP A 132 -0.48 -12.96 -7.93
C ASP A 132 0.78 -13.76 -7.59
N LYS A 133 1.85 -13.10 -7.13
CA LYS A 133 3.02 -13.79 -6.58
C LYS A 133 2.87 -14.15 -5.10
N GLY A 134 2.05 -13.41 -4.34
CA GLY A 134 1.76 -13.68 -2.93
C GLY A 134 2.94 -13.44 -1.98
N ASN A 135 2.72 -13.71 -0.70
CA ASN A 135 3.62 -13.46 0.43
C ASN A 135 4.14 -12.02 0.43
N CYS A 136 3.22 -11.07 0.28
CA CYS A 136 3.53 -9.66 0.23
C CYS A 136 2.63 -8.86 1.16
N ILE A 137 3.19 -7.78 1.72
CA ILE A 137 2.47 -6.76 2.48
C ILE A 137 2.53 -5.49 1.65
N ILE A 138 1.38 -4.92 1.28
CA ILE A 138 1.29 -3.71 0.47
C ILE A 138 0.80 -2.56 1.34
N LEU A 139 1.64 -1.55 1.51
CA LEU A 139 1.38 -0.41 2.38
C LEU A 139 0.91 0.80 1.56
N GLY A 140 -0.40 0.93 1.41
CA GLY A 140 -1.08 2.06 0.75
C GLY A 140 -1.47 1.80 -0.70
N ALA A 141 -1.34 2.82 -1.54
CA ALA A 141 -1.63 2.80 -2.99
C ALA A 141 -3.04 2.34 -3.37
N GLY A 142 -4.04 2.51 -2.49
CA GLY A 142 -5.42 2.04 -2.73
C GLY A 142 -5.54 0.51 -2.90
N SER A 143 -4.51 -0.23 -2.50
CA SER A 143 -4.37 -1.66 -2.77
C SER A 143 -5.56 -2.49 -2.27
N GLN A 144 -6.13 -2.15 -1.11
CA GLN A 144 -7.32 -2.85 -0.58
C GLN A 144 -8.51 -2.78 -1.55
N ILE A 145 -8.74 -1.63 -2.18
CA ILE A 145 -9.87 -1.44 -3.09
C ILE A 145 -9.63 -2.18 -4.41
N LEU A 146 -8.38 -2.21 -4.88
CA LEU A 146 -8.01 -2.93 -6.10
C LEU A 146 -8.07 -4.45 -5.97
N THR A 147 -8.01 -4.96 -4.74
CA THR A 147 -7.83 -6.39 -4.47
C THR A 147 -9.01 -7.05 -3.76
N GLN A 148 -9.97 -6.28 -3.24
CA GLN A 148 -11.15 -6.79 -2.52
C GLN A 148 -12.05 -7.75 -3.32
N ASN A 149 -12.09 -7.61 -4.65
CA ASN A 149 -12.99 -8.39 -5.53
C ASN A 149 -12.24 -9.47 -6.34
N LEU A 150 -11.03 -9.85 -5.91
CA LEU A 150 -10.30 -10.95 -6.53
C LEU A 150 -10.94 -12.30 -6.20
N ASP A 151 -10.73 -13.30 -7.06
CA ASP A 151 -11.29 -14.65 -6.88
C ASP A 151 -10.84 -15.24 -5.53
N PRO A 152 -11.75 -15.45 -4.56
CA PRO A 152 -11.39 -15.91 -3.21
C PRO A 152 -10.90 -17.35 -3.19
N LYS A 153 -11.02 -18.11 -4.29
CA LYS A 153 -10.40 -19.45 -4.42
C LYS A 153 -8.92 -19.39 -4.74
N LYS A 154 -8.46 -18.27 -5.31
CA LYS A 154 -7.08 -18.07 -5.76
C LYS A 154 -6.33 -17.08 -4.89
N PHE A 155 -7.00 -16.05 -4.38
CA PHE A 155 -6.39 -14.93 -3.69
C PHE A 155 -6.99 -14.78 -2.29
N HIS A 156 -6.13 -14.88 -1.26
CA HIS A 156 -6.50 -14.71 0.14
C HIS A 156 -5.82 -13.46 0.70
N GLY A 157 -6.58 -12.37 0.75
CA GLY A 157 -6.12 -11.07 1.22
C GLY A 157 -6.64 -10.74 2.61
N ILE A 158 -5.78 -10.16 3.47
CA ILE A 158 -6.23 -9.44 4.66
C ILE A 158 -6.07 -7.93 4.43
N HIS A 159 -7.16 -7.21 4.57
CA HIS A 159 -7.22 -5.76 4.42
C HIS A 159 -7.31 -5.07 5.78
N ILE A 160 -6.32 -4.25 6.11
CA ILE A 160 -6.18 -3.59 7.41
C ILE A 160 -6.26 -2.08 7.21
N ARG A 161 -6.95 -1.39 8.12
CA ARG A 161 -6.90 0.08 8.24
C ARG A 161 -6.36 0.50 9.59
N ILE A 162 -5.52 1.53 9.60
CA ILE A 162 -5.05 2.18 10.83
C ILE A 162 -5.61 3.61 10.88
N VAL A 163 -6.31 3.92 11.96
CA VAL A 163 -6.91 5.23 12.22
C VAL A 163 -6.50 5.71 13.61
N ALA A 164 -6.60 7.02 13.84
CA ALA A 164 -6.48 7.58 15.18
C ALA A 164 -7.17 8.94 15.26
N SER A 165 -7.46 9.39 16.48
CA SER A 165 -8.05 10.73 16.66
C SER A 165 -7.15 11.80 16.05
N PHE A 166 -7.77 12.87 15.53
CA PHE A 166 -7.03 13.98 14.92
C PHE A 166 -5.96 14.55 15.85
N ASN A 167 -6.29 14.77 17.13
CA ASN A 167 -5.36 15.31 18.12
C ASN A 167 -4.15 14.39 18.35
N TRP A 168 -4.37 13.08 18.37
CA TRP A 168 -3.27 12.12 18.51
C TRP A 168 -2.34 12.16 17.29
N ARG A 169 -2.93 12.14 16.08
CA ARG A 169 -2.14 12.21 14.82
C ARG A 169 -1.41 13.54 14.70
N LEU A 170 -2.02 14.64 15.16
CA LEU A 170 -1.42 15.96 15.19
C LEU A 170 -0.19 15.99 16.11
N GLN A 171 -0.32 15.54 17.35
CA GLN A 171 0.82 15.44 18.28
C GLN A 171 1.94 14.57 17.70
N ARG A 172 1.60 13.40 17.14
CA ARG A 172 2.59 12.53 16.50
C ARG A 172 3.29 13.21 15.32
N THR A 173 2.55 14.02 14.55
CA THR A 173 3.10 14.80 13.43
C THR A 173 4.06 15.89 13.93
N GLU A 174 3.72 16.59 15.02
CA GLU A 174 4.64 17.56 15.66
C GLU A 174 5.96 16.88 16.05
N GLU A 175 5.88 15.74 16.74
CA GLU A 175 7.04 14.97 17.22
C GLU A 175 7.90 14.42 16.06
N LEU A 176 7.25 13.85 15.06
CA LEU A 176 7.90 13.19 13.93
C LEU A 176 8.63 14.18 13.03
N PHE A 177 7.98 15.30 12.70
CA PHE A 177 8.51 16.30 11.77
C PHE A 177 9.29 17.41 12.48
N LYS A 178 9.23 17.48 13.81
CA LYS A 178 9.86 18.52 14.64
C LYS A 178 9.45 19.93 14.19
N VAL A 179 8.15 20.12 14.00
CA VAL A 179 7.55 21.39 13.57
C VAL A 179 6.58 21.93 14.61
N SER A 180 6.17 23.20 14.48
CA SER A 180 5.13 23.77 15.33
C SER A 180 3.78 23.09 15.13
N ARG A 181 2.88 23.18 16.12
CA ARG A 181 1.50 22.66 16.02
C ARG A 181 0.74 23.16 14.78
N GLY A 182 0.88 24.43 14.43
CA GLY A 182 0.23 25.00 13.25
C GLY A 182 0.77 24.42 11.94
N GLU A 183 2.09 24.23 11.85
CA GLU A 183 2.72 23.57 10.69
C GLU A 183 2.34 22.08 10.61
N ALA A 184 2.31 21.39 11.75
CA ALA A 184 1.89 19.99 11.85
C ALA A 184 0.44 19.81 11.41
N GLU A 185 -0.47 20.71 11.82
CA GLU A 185 -1.87 20.69 11.39
C GLU A 185 -2.00 20.88 9.87
N ASN A 186 -1.29 21.86 9.30
CA ASN A 186 -1.29 22.09 7.86
C ASN A 186 -0.75 20.87 7.10
N LEU A 187 0.33 20.26 7.59
CA LEU A 187 0.91 19.05 7.02
C LEU A 187 -0.06 17.86 7.11
N LEU A 188 -0.65 17.64 8.29
CA LEU A 188 -1.59 16.57 8.55
C LEU A 188 -2.80 16.64 7.61
N ARG A 189 -3.40 17.83 7.48
CA ARG A 189 -4.56 18.06 6.61
C ARG A 189 -4.19 17.91 5.14
N SER A 190 -3.14 18.58 4.68
CA SER A 190 -2.74 18.54 3.26
C SER A 190 -2.35 17.13 2.79
N ARG A 191 -1.61 16.38 3.61
CA ARG A 191 -1.19 15.02 3.27
C ARG A 191 -2.33 14.01 3.38
N GLN A 192 -3.26 14.18 4.33
CA GLN A 192 -4.47 13.36 4.39
C GLN A 192 -5.35 13.60 3.16
N ASP A 193 -5.59 14.86 2.80
CA ASP A 193 -6.37 15.23 1.60
C ASP A 193 -5.76 14.65 0.32
N ALA A 194 -4.43 14.75 0.15
CA ALA A 194 -3.73 14.15 -0.98
C ALA A 194 -3.94 12.63 -1.05
N ARG A 195 -3.91 11.91 0.09
CA ARG A 195 -4.15 10.46 0.15
C ARG A 195 -5.59 10.10 -0.20
N ASP A 196 -6.56 10.79 0.38
CA ASP A 196 -7.98 10.51 0.15
C ASP A 196 -8.38 10.78 -1.30
N LYS A 197 -7.84 11.87 -1.85
CA LYS A 197 -8.00 12.24 -3.25
C LYS A 197 -7.34 11.26 -4.21
N PHE A 198 -6.09 10.84 -3.96
CA PHE A 198 -5.46 9.79 -4.74
C PHE A 198 -6.34 8.54 -4.79
N ILE A 199 -6.89 8.11 -3.64
CA ILE A 199 -7.74 6.92 -3.58
C ILE A 199 -9.05 7.13 -4.37
N ALA A 200 -9.70 8.27 -4.21
CA ALA A 200 -10.92 8.61 -4.94
C ALA A 200 -10.69 8.67 -6.45
N ASP A 201 -9.64 9.37 -6.89
CA ASP A 201 -9.27 9.55 -8.30
C ASP A 201 -8.84 8.20 -8.92
N PHE A 202 -8.10 7.37 -8.16
CA PHE A 202 -7.57 6.10 -8.65
C PHE A 202 -8.60 4.96 -8.68
N THR A 203 -9.56 4.97 -7.76
CA THR A 203 -10.45 3.82 -7.53
C THR A 203 -11.94 4.12 -7.66
N GLY A 204 -12.33 5.40 -7.70
CA GLY A 204 -13.72 5.85 -7.65
C GLY A 204 -14.39 5.68 -6.29
N LEU A 205 -13.68 5.21 -5.27
CA LEU A 205 -14.20 4.94 -3.92
C LEU A 205 -13.43 5.72 -2.85
N GLY A 206 -14.06 5.92 -1.70
CA GLY A 206 -13.44 6.54 -0.53
C GLY A 206 -12.79 5.49 0.38
N ALA A 207 -11.63 5.81 0.96
CA ALA A 207 -10.95 4.93 1.92
C ALA A 207 -11.66 4.83 3.29
N GLY A 208 -12.70 5.63 3.53
CA GLY A 208 -13.42 5.70 4.80
C GLY A 208 -14.46 4.59 5.00
N ASP A 209 -14.83 3.86 3.94
CA ASP A 209 -15.79 2.76 4.07
C ASP A 209 -15.16 1.61 4.87
N GLN A 210 -15.75 1.33 6.04
CA GLN A 210 -15.26 0.32 6.97
C GLN A 210 -15.42 -1.10 6.42
N SER A 211 -16.36 -1.33 5.49
CA SER A 211 -16.60 -2.64 4.89
C SER A 211 -15.45 -3.10 3.98
N LEU A 212 -14.55 -2.19 3.59
CA LEU A 212 -13.35 -2.49 2.81
C LEU A 212 -12.26 -3.22 3.61
N TYR A 213 -12.44 -3.36 4.93
CA TYR A 213 -11.40 -3.83 5.84
C TYR A 213 -11.86 -5.00 6.69
N HIS A 214 -10.96 -5.98 6.84
CA HIS A 214 -11.13 -7.08 7.78
C HIS A 214 -10.89 -6.61 9.21
N VAL A 215 -9.92 -5.70 9.39
CA VAL A 215 -9.55 -5.16 10.71
C VAL A 215 -9.26 -3.67 10.62
N ILE A 216 -9.81 -2.90 11.57
CA ILE A 216 -9.50 -1.49 11.74
C ILE A 216 -8.90 -1.28 13.13
N PHE A 217 -7.66 -0.83 13.19
CA PHE A 217 -6.97 -0.52 14.43
C PHE A 217 -7.03 0.97 14.76
N ASN A 218 -7.27 1.26 16.04
CA ASN A 218 -7.04 2.59 16.60
C ASN A 218 -5.59 2.68 17.11
N ASN A 219 -4.72 3.41 16.39
CA ASN A 219 -3.29 3.55 16.71
C ASN A 219 -3.05 4.25 18.06
N ALA A 220 -3.98 5.12 18.48
CA ALA A 220 -3.87 5.79 19.78
C ALA A 220 -4.05 4.83 20.97
N ARG A 221 -4.58 3.62 20.71
CA ARG A 221 -4.82 2.59 21.73
C ARG A 221 -4.03 1.31 21.51
N ASN A 222 -3.41 1.16 20.34
CA ASN A 222 -2.66 -0.03 19.94
C ASN A 222 -1.37 0.42 19.27
N ASN A 223 -0.23 0.09 19.88
CA ASN A 223 1.08 0.34 19.29
C ASN A 223 1.37 -0.64 18.13
N PRO A 224 2.36 -0.36 17.27
CA PRO A 224 2.73 -1.22 16.16
C PRO A 224 3.02 -2.68 16.53
N ASP A 225 3.67 -2.94 17.67
CA ASP A 225 3.97 -4.31 18.12
C ASP A 225 2.69 -5.11 18.41
N THR A 226 1.75 -4.51 19.15
CA THR A 226 0.45 -5.13 19.50
C THR A 226 -0.38 -5.37 18.25
N MET A 227 -0.45 -4.39 17.34
CA MET A 227 -1.15 -4.55 16.07
C MET A 227 -0.52 -5.70 15.25
N ALA A 228 0.82 -5.78 15.18
CA ALA A 228 1.51 -6.86 14.48
C ALA A 228 1.24 -8.23 15.09
N ASP A 229 1.19 -8.36 16.42
CA ASP A 229 0.80 -9.60 17.10
C ASP A 229 -0.62 -10.05 16.74
N LEU A 230 -1.57 -9.12 16.79
CA LEU A 230 -2.97 -9.41 16.47
C LEU A 230 -3.15 -9.82 15.01
N ILE A 231 -2.46 -9.16 14.08
CA ILE A 231 -2.49 -9.53 12.65
C ILE A 231 -1.84 -10.88 12.43
N PHE A 232 -0.68 -11.12 13.04
CA PHE A 232 0.02 -12.40 12.94
C PHE A 232 -0.86 -13.56 13.44
N GLU A 233 -1.55 -13.38 14.56
CA GLU A 233 -2.48 -14.37 15.08
C GLU A 233 -3.70 -14.55 14.17
N TYR A 234 -4.24 -13.46 13.61
CA TYR A 234 -5.30 -13.53 12.60
C TYR A 234 -4.87 -14.36 11.38
N MET A 235 -3.65 -14.15 10.88
CA MET A 235 -3.09 -14.93 9.76
C MET A 235 -3.01 -16.42 10.11
N ARG A 236 -2.55 -16.75 11.33
CA ARG A 236 -2.45 -18.13 11.82
C ARG A 236 -3.82 -18.81 11.87
N LEU A 237 -4.83 -18.14 12.41
CA LEU A 237 -6.19 -18.66 12.51
C LEU A 237 -6.84 -18.88 11.14
N ASN A 238 -6.41 -18.13 10.12
CA ASN A 238 -6.90 -18.25 8.74
C ASN A 238 -6.00 -19.15 7.86
N GLY A 239 -5.05 -19.88 8.44
CA GLY A 239 -4.20 -20.83 7.71
C GLY A 239 -3.25 -20.19 6.68
N MET A 240 -2.90 -18.91 6.86
CA MET A 240 -2.00 -18.18 5.96
C MET A 240 -0.51 -18.36 6.30
N LEU A 241 -0.22 -18.97 7.46
CA LEU A 241 1.11 -19.27 7.95
C LEU A 241 1.24 -20.80 7.99
N GLU A 242 2.17 -21.34 7.19
CA GLU A 242 2.56 -22.76 7.21
C GLU A 242 3.51 -23.06 8.38
#